data_AF-A0A9R0YHP7-F1
#
_entry.id   AF-A0A9R0YHP7-F1
#
_cell.length_a   1.000
_cell.length_b   1.000
_cell.length_c   1.000
_cell.angle_alpha   90.00
_cell.angle_beta   90.00
_cell.angle_gamma   90.00
#
_symmetry.space_group_name_H-M   'P 1'
#
loop_
_entity.id
_entity.type
_entity.pdbx_description
1 polymer ?
#
loop_
_entity_poly.entity_id
_entity_poly.type
_entity_poly.pdbx_seq_one_letter_code
_entity_poly.pdbx_strand_id
1 'polypeptide(L)'
;MVRTRSTTAVPLPAAGGAELPDPGRLVPLSPFDAFWVALPPVRRVFLFRSLPRVPFSDVVGTLRSSLAQVLPAFHPFAGELTYSPDSRALSIVLPDEREGCSCRGVTFVEAETDLDFERLVEEGSEHDQDALGQLVPNIRRDQLPAPVMAAQVTEFVGGGGGVALGVALHHTAADGRGIWRFLEMPARVELASMNNDGEMVLVAGREAGSVQASVSIAAGKMQAFRDVFMAE
;
A
#
# COMPACT_ATOMS: atom_id res chain seq x y z
N MET A 1 -7.02 -15.62 -10.96
CA MET A 1 -6.97 -15.80 -9.50
C MET A 1 -5.59 -15.45 -9.00
N VAL A 2 -5.49 -14.70 -7.91
CA VAL A 2 -4.18 -14.34 -7.32
C VAL A 2 -3.65 -15.48 -6.45
N ARG A 3 -2.40 -15.90 -6.67
CA ARG A 3 -1.69 -16.91 -5.89
C ARG A 3 -0.50 -16.30 -5.17
N THR A 4 -0.48 -16.39 -3.85
CA THR A 4 0.66 -15.97 -3.03
C THR A 4 1.87 -16.87 -3.29
N ARG A 5 3.03 -16.27 -3.58
CA ARG A 5 4.34 -16.92 -3.68
C ARG A 5 5.07 -16.91 -2.35
N SER A 6 5.10 -15.77 -1.69
CA SER A 6 5.78 -15.60 -0.41
C SER A 6 5.11 -14.52 0.44
N THR A 7 5.32 -14.58 1.74
CA THR A 7 4.91 -13.52 2.68
C THR A 7 6.05 -13.29 3.65
N THR A 8 6.50 -12.05 3.72
CA THR A 8 7.61 -11.64 4.59
C THR A 8 7.23 -10.40 5.39
N ALA A 9 8.06 -10.04 6.36
CA ALA A 9 7.95 -8.77 7.05
C ALA A 9 9.05 -7.81 6.57
N VAL A 10 8.70 -6.54 6.43
CA VAL A 10 9.66 -5.43 6.31
C VAL A 10 9.78 -4.79 7.68
N PRO A 11 10.89 -5.02 8.40
CA PRO A 11 11.05 -4.50 9.75
C PRO A 11 11.20 -2.98 9.72
N LEU A 12 10.85 -2.34 10.83
CA LEU A 12 11.24 -0.96 11.10
C LEU A 12 12.73 -0.96 11.49
N PRO A 13 13.64 -0.35 10.71
CA PRO A 13 15.06 -0.34 11.04
C PRO A 13 15.30 0.32 12.40
N ALA A 14 16.25 -0.21 13.18
CA ALA A 14 16.75 0.48 14.36
C ALA A 14 17.31 1.84 13.94
N ALA A 15 16.79 2.93 14.52
CA ALA A 15 17.24 4.28 14.17
C ALA A 15 18.74 4.41 14.46
N GLY A 16 19.53 4.61 13.41
CA GLY A 16 20.94 4.97 13.55
C GLY A 16 21.06 6.36 14.18
N GLY A 17 21.21 6.43 15.50
CA GLY A 17 21.66 7.62 16.24
C GLY A 17 20.63 8.70 16.55
N ALA A 18 19.37 8.58 16.10
CA ALA A 18 18.27 9.40 16.62
C ALA A 18 17.47 8.53 17.61
N GLU A 19 17.51 8.86 18.90
CA GLU A 19 16.72 8.17 19.91
C GLU A 19 15.23 8.21 19.52
N LEU A 20 14.72 7.08 19.06
CA LEU A 20 13.30 6.80 19.08
C LEU A 20 12.86 6.84 20.55
N PRO A 21 11.70 7.44 20.89
CA PRO A 21 11.30 7.59 22.29
C PRO A 21 11.22 6.23 23.00
N ASP A 22 11.90 6.10 24.15
CA ASP A 22 11.89 4.95 25.07
C ASP A 22 11.21 5.37 26.40
N PRO A 23 10.50 4.50 27.15
CA PRO A 23 10.18 3.10 26.89
C PRO A 23 8.70 2.84 26.60
N GLY A 24 8.47 1.94 25.65
CA GLY A 24 7.14 1.44 25.28
C GLY A 24 6.68 2.02 23.96
N ARG A 25 7.24 1.47 22.87
CA ARG A 25 6.91 1.61 21.44
C ARG A 25 5.40 1.76 21.15
N LEU A 26 4.79 2.87 21.55
CA LEU A 26 3.35 3.14 21.52
C LEU A 26 3.13 4.53 20.95
N VAL A 27 2.29 4.62 19.93
CA VAL A 27 1.79 5.88 19.38
C VAL A 27 0.33 6.01 19.83
N PRO A 28 0.02 6.88 20.79
CA PRO A 28 -1.37 7.08 21.23
C PRO A 28 -2.19 7.69 20.10
N LEU A 29 -3.43 7.21 19.93
CA LEU A 29 -4.34 7.81 18.96
C LEU A 29 -4.96 9.09 19.52
N SER A 30 -5.01 10.14 18.70
CA SER A 30 -5.83 11.31 19.02
C SER A 30 -7.33 10.99 18.84
N PRO A 31 -8.24 11.81 19.37
CA PRO A 31 -9.66 11.66 19.09
C PRO A 31 -10.02 11.72 17.60
N PHE A 32 -9.23 12.46 16.80
CA PHE A 32 -9.41 12.52 15.34
C PHE A 32 -9.02 11.21 14.67
N ASP A 33 -8.02 10.51 15.19
CA ASP A 33 -7.54 9.24 14.67
C ASP A 33 -8.44 8.08 15.10
N ALA A 34 -8.90 8.09 16.36
CA ALA A 34 -9.74 7.05 16.94
C ALA A 34 -11.07 6.87 16.19
N PHE A 35 -11.61 7.95 15.59
CA PHE A 35 -12.81 7.87 14.74
C PHE A 35 -12.63 6.89 13.58
N TRP A 36 -11.43 6.80 13.02
CA TRP A 36 -11.15 5.97 11.84
C TRP A 36 -11.01 4.48 12.16
N VAL A 37 -10.98 4.09 13.44
CA VAL A 37 -10.79 2.69 13.87
C VAL A 37 -11.90 1.78 13.35
N ALA A 38 -13.13 2.26 13.33
CA ALA A 38 -14.29 1.48 12.88
C ALA A 38 -14.45 1.45 11.35
N LEU A 39 -13.66 2.24 10.61
CA LEU A 39 -13.79 2.36 9.17
C LEU A 39 -12.88 1.37 8.42
N PRO A 40 -13.28 0.93 7.21
CA PRO A 40 -12.44 0.05 6.40
C PRO A 40 -11.05 0.67 6.13
N PRO A 41 -9.99 -0.14 6.06
CA PRO A 41 -8.68 0.33 5.61
C PRO A 41 -8.77 0.97 4.23
N VAL A 42 -7.94 1.98 4.01
CA VAL A 42 -7.70 2.53 2.68
C VAL A 42 -7.01 1.44 1.86
N ARG A 43 -7.58 1.10 0.70
CA ARG A 43 -7.04 0.12 -0.24
C ARG A 43 -6.67 0.82 -1.53
N ARG A 44 -5.42 0.70 -1.96
CA ARG A 44 -4.90 1.29 -3.19
C ARG A 44 -4.21 0.23 -4.04
N VAL A 45 -4.45 0.22 -5.35
CA VAL A 45 -3.75 -0.60 -6.34
C VAL A 45 -3.09 0.31 -7.35
N PHE A 46 -1.81 0.11 -7.61
CA PHE A 46 -1.09 0.73 -8.70
C PHE A 46 -0.78 -0.32 -9.75
N LEU A 47 -1.18 -0.07 -11.01
CA LEU A 47 -0.93 -0.97 -12.13
C LEU A 47 0.19 -0.43 -13.00
N PHE A 48 1.22 -1.25 -13.20
CA PHE A 48 2.38 -0.91 -14.01
C PHE A 48 2.53 -1.93 -15.14
N ARG A 49 2.63 -1.42 -16.37
CA ARG A 49 3.00 -2.24 -17.53
C ARG A 49 4.40 -2.81 -17.31
N SER A 50 4.64 -4.01 -17.81
CA SER A 50 5.94 -4.66 -17.68
C SER A 50 7.03 -3.81 -18.33
N LEU A 51 8.12 -3.57 -17.59
CA LEU A 51 9.32 -2.94 -18.13
C LEU A 51 10.15 -4.03 -18.83
N PRO A 52 10.40 -3.93 -20.15
CA PRO A 52 11.23 -4.90 -20.83
C PRO A 52 12.58 -5.03 -20.12
N ARG A 53 13.00 -6.28 -19.84
CA ARG A 53 14.30 -6.65 -19.26
C ARG A 53 14.49 -6.43 -17.76
N VAL A 54 13.47 -6.01 -17.01
CA VAL A 54 13.54 -5.96 -15.54
C VAL A 54 12.90 -7.23 -14.95
N PRO A 55 13.65 -8.12 -14.29
CA PRO A 55 13.10 -9.27 -13.60
C PRO A 55 12.14 -8.87 -12.49
N PHE A 56 11.05 -9.63 -12.30
CA PHE A 56 10.09 -9.37 -11.21
C PHE A 56 10.76 -9.39 -9.82
N SER A 57 11.75 -10.25 -9.61
CA SER A 57 12.54 -10.31 -8.37
C SER A 57 13.22 -8.97 -8.04
N ASP A 58 13.67 -8.25 -9.06
CA ASP A 58 14.39 -6.98 -8.89
C ASP A 58 13.42 -5.85 -8.54
N VAL A 59 12.21 -5.88 -9.12
CA VAL A 59 11.10 -5.00 -8.75
C VAL A 59 10.72 -5.21 -7.28
N VAL A 60 10.50 -6.47 -6.88
CA VAL A 60 10.19 -6.85 -5.50
C VAL A 60 11.30 -6.38 -4.55
N GLY A 61 12.56 -6.67 -4.86
CA GLY A 61 13.70 -6.28 -4.03
C GLY A 61 13.83 -4.76 -3.88
N THR A 62 13.59 -4.01 -4.95
CA THR A 62 13.63 -2.55 -4.96
C THR A 62 12.49 -1.96 -4.13
N LEU A 63 11.26 -2.41 -4.33
CA LEU A 63 10.10 -1.95 -3.57
C LEU A 63 10.25 -2.25 -2.08
N ARG A 64 10.70 -3.46 -1.74
CA ARG A 64 10.94 -3.87 -0.35
C ARG A 64 12.02 -3.01 0.32
N SER A 65 13.14 -2.79 -0.37
CA SER A 65 14.25 -1.96 0.13
C SER A 65 13.85 -0.49 0.26
N SER A 66 13.02 0.00 -0.65
CA SER A 66 12.52 1.37 -0.59
C SER A 66 11.53 1.55 0.57
N LEU A 67 10.64 0.57 0.80
CA LEU A 67 9.73 0.59 1.95
C LEU A 67 10.53 0.65 3.26
N ALA A 68 11.54 -0.21 3.42
CA ALA A 68 12.40 -0.22 4.61
C ALA A 68 13.07 1.14 4.90
N GLN A 69 13.46 1.89 3.85
CA GLN A 69 14.08 3.20 4.00
C GLN A 69 13.10 4.31 4.40
N VAL A 70 11.84 4.21 3.98
CA VAL A 70 10.80 5.22 4.27
C VAL A 70 10.15 4.97 5.63
N LEU A 71 10.10 3.71 6.09
CA LEU A 71 9.45 3.34 7.34
C LEU A 71 9.93 4.10 8.59
N PRO A 72 11.20 4.47 8.78
CA PRO A 72 11.58 5.32 9.92
C PRO A 72 10.83 6.65 9.98
N ALA A 73 10.57 7.29 8.84
CA ALA A 73 9.81 8.54 8.77
C ALA A 73 8.29 8.33 8.94
N PHE A 74 7.80 7.13 8.63
CA PHE A 74 6.39 6.72 8.76
C PHE A 74 6.23 5.53 9.69
N HIS A 75 6.95 5.56 10.82
CA HIS A 75 7.05 4.43 11.74
C HIS A 75 5.71 3.85 12.22
N PRO A 76 4.60 4.61 12.37
CA PRO A 76 3.31 4.02 12.77
C PRO A 76 2.80 2.98 11.76
N PHE A 77 3.21 3.03 10.50
CA PHE A 77 2.76 2.08 9.48
C PHE A 77 3.31 0.68 9.70
N ALA A 78 4.45 0.56 10.38
CA ALA A 78 5.02 -0.72 10.77
C ALA A 78 4.34 -1.36 11.99
N GLY A 79 3.41 -0.66 12.64
CA GLY A 79 2.83 -1.08 13.91
C GLY A 79 1.54 -1.89 13.82
N GLU A 80 1.02 -2.26 14.98
CA GLU A 80 -0.27 -2.89 15.20
C GLU A 80 -1.17 -1.99 16.07
N LEU A 81 -2.38 -1.72 15.62
CA LEU A 81 -3.41 -1.08 16.42
C LEU A 81 -3.82 -2.02 17.56
N THR A 82 -3.79 -1.53 18.79
CA THR A 82 -4.17 -2.29 20.00
C THR A 82 -5.12 -1.48 20.89
N TYR A 83 -5.84 -2.17 21.76
CA TYR A 83 -6.65 -1.59 22.82
C TYR A 83 -6.10 -2.02 24.18
N SER A 84 -5.85 -1.05 25.07
CA SER A 84 -5.52 -1.33 26.47
C SER A 84 -6.78 -1.22 27.33
N PRO A 85 -7.22 -2.31 27.99
CA PRO A 85 -8.35 -2.26 28.92
C PRO A 85 -8.08 -1.37 30.14
N ASP A 86 -6.83 -1.29 30.59
CA ASP A 86 -6.45 -0.54 31.80
C ASP A 86 -6.57 0.97 31.60
N SER A 87 -6.05 1.48 30.47
CA SER A 87 -6.13 2.90 30.13
C SER A 87 -7.39 3.24 29.31
N ARG A 88 -8.15 2.23 28.89
CA ARG A 88 -9.29 2.33 27.96
C ARG A 88 -8.95 3.12 26.69
N ALA A 89 -7.73 2.98 26.20
CA ALA A 89 -7.21 3.75 25.08
C ALA A 89 -6.76 2.85 23.92
N LEU A 90 -6.88 3.38 22.71
CA LEU A 90 -6.34 2.79 21.49
C LEU A 90 -4.97 3.39 21.19
N SER A 91 -4.05 2.56 20.74
CA SER A 91 -2.67 2.97 20.42
C SER A 91 -2.09 2.08 19.34
N ILE A 92 -1.12 2.58 18.59
CA ILE A 92 -0.34 1.77 17.66
C ILE A 92 0.93 1.31 18.38
N VAL A 93 1.09 -0.01 18.53
CA VAL A 93 2.31 -0.62 19.05
C VAL A 93 3.29 -0.76 17.89
N LEU A 94 4.48 -0.18 17.99
CA LEU A 94 5.53 -0.37 16.98
C LEU A 94 6.21 -1.73 17.20
N PRO A 95 6.76 -2.35 16.14
CA PRO A 95 7.47 -3.64 16.25
C PRO A 95 8.49 -3.60 17.35
N ASP A 96 8.67 -4.65 18.16
CA ASP A 96 9.74 -4.79 19.15
C ASP A 96 10.60 -6.03 18.84
N GLU A 97 11.92 -5.95 19.03
CA GLU A 97 12.82 -7.10 18.89
C GLU A 97 12.79 -8.01 20.12
N ARG A 98 12.06 -7.62 21.18
CA ARG A 98 11.84 -8.45 22.37
C ARG A 98 11.14 -9.76 22.02
N GLU A 99 11.62 -10.85 22.60
CA GLU A 99 11.00 -12.17 22.49
C GLU A 99 9.53 -12.12 22.92
N GLY A 100 8.64 -12.61 22.05
CA GLY A 100 7.19 -12.61 22.27
C GLY A 100 6.40 -11.48 21.58
N CYS A 101 7.06 -10.51 20.94
CA CYS A 101 6.36 -9.50 20.14
C CYS A 101 5.83 -10.11 18.82
N SER A 102 4.51 -9.99 18.58
CA SER A 102 3.86 -10.37 17.32
C SER A 102 4.15 -9.39 16.19
N CYS A 103 4.31 -8.11 16.54
CA CYS A 103 4.50 -7.02 15.59
C CYS A 103 5.93 -7.06 15.03
N ARG A 104 6.08 -7.48 13.77
CA ARG A 104 7.38 -7.63 13.09
C ARG A 104 7.62 -6.59 11.98
N GLY A 105 6.73 -5.62 11.83
CA GLY A 105 6.77 -4.60 10.79
C GLY A 105 5.67 -4.78 9.76
N VAL A 106 5.87 -4.23 8.56
CA VAL A 106 4.87 -4.27 7.49
C VAL A 106 4.85 -5.65 6.83
N THR A 107 3.68 -6.27 6.75
CA THR A 107 3.50 -7.51 5.97
C THR A 107 3.67 -7.19 4.48
N PHE A 108 4.57 -7.92 3.81
CA PHE A 108 4.90 -7.75 2.40
C PHE A 108 4.70 -9.07 1.66
N VAL A 109 3.72 -9.08 0.76
CA VAL A 109 3.28 -10.27 0.02
C VAL A 109 3.81 -10.21 -1.40
N GLU A 110 4.39 -11.30 -1.86
CA GLU A 110 4.70 -11.51 -3.28
C GLU A 110 3.67 -12.49 -3.84
N ALA A 111 3.09 -12.17 -4.98
CA ALA A 111 2.05 -12.96 -5.60
C ALA A 111 2.18 -13.00 -7.12
N GLU A 112 1.42 -13.88 -7.75
CA GLU A 112 1.23 -13.92 -9.19
C GLU A 112 -0.25 -14.07 -9.53
N THR A 113 -0.61 -13.71 -10.75
CA THR A 113 -1.99 -13.82 -11.24
C THR A 113 -2.04 -14.05 -12.74
N ASP A 114 -3.04 -14.80 -13.17
CA ASP A 114 -3.42 -15.02 -14.58
C ASP A 114 -4.53 -14.06 -15.04
N LEU A 115 -4.90 -13.07 -14.21
CA LEU A 115 -5.81 -12.00 -14.61
C LEU A 115 -5.28 -11.27 -15.86
N ASP A 116 -6.20 -10.79 -16.69
CA ASP A 116 -5.86 -10.02 -17.88
C ASP A 116 -5.50 -8.59 -17.48
N PHE A 117 -4.23 -8.22 -17.63
CA PHE A 117 -3.73 -6.89 -17.31
C PHE A 117 -4.41 -5.81 -18.17
N GLU A 118 -4.58 -6.05 -19.47
CA GLU A 118 -5.17 -5.06 -20.37
C GLU A 118 -6.62 -4.78 -20.01
N ARG A 119 -7.37 -5.82 -19.66
CA ARG A 119 -8.76 -5.66 -19.17
C ARG A 119 -8.84 -4.81 -17.91
N LEU A 120 -7.87 -4.92 -16.99
CA LEU A 120 -7.87 -4.13 -15.75
C LEU A 120 -7.50 -2.65 -15.95
N VAL A 121 -6.77 -2.32 -17.02
CA VAL A 121 -6.40 -0.94 -17.36
C VAL A 121 -7.31 -0.33 -18.44
N GLU A 122 -8.22 -1.10 -19.03
CA GLU A 122 -9.15 -0.62 -20.03
C GLU A 122 -10.25 0.25 -19.41
N GLU A 123 -10.33 1.49 -19.90
CA GLU A 123 -11.15 2.58 -19.36
C GLU A 123 -12.67 2.36 -19.52
N GLY A 124 -13.10 1.43 -20.37
CA GLY A 124 -14.51 1.22 -20.73
C GLY A 124 -15.18 -0.02 -20.11
N SER A 125 -14.45 -0.84 -19.34
CA SER A 125 -15.04 -1.97 -18.63
C SER A 125 -15.57 -1.50 -17.27
N GLU A 126 -16.74 -2.00 -16.84
CA GLU A 126 -17.17 -1.86 -15.44
C GLU A 126 -16.03 -2.42 -14.57
N HIS A 127 -15.28 -1.52 -13.92
CA HIS A 127 -14.00 -1.87 -13.29
C HIS A 127 -14.21 -3.04 -12.33
N ASP A 128 -13.58 -4.17 -12.65
CA ASP A 128 -13.75 -5.45 -11.97
C ASP A 128 -13.21 -5.34 -10.53
N GLN A 129 -14.07 -4.86 -9.62
CA GLN A 129 -13.71 -4.59 -8.23
C GLN A 129 -13.27 -5.86 -7.51
N ASP A 130 -13.82 -7.01 -7.89
CA ASP A 130 -13.44 -8.32 -7.35
C ASP A 130 -12.03 -8.71 -7.81
N ALA A 131 -11.67 -8.43 -9.06
CA ALA A 131 -10.31 -8.63 -9.55
C ALA A 131 -9.31 -7.66 -8.89
N LEU A 132 -9.64 -6.37 -8.78
CA LEU A 132 -8.79 -5.37 -8.10
C LEU A 132 -8.65 -5.66 -6.61
N GLY A 133 -9.70 -6.16 -5.96
CA GLY A 133 -9.69 -6.58 -4.56
C GLY A 133 -8.71 -7.70 -4.27
N GLN A 134 -8.49 -8.62 -5.22
CA GLN A 134 -7.48 -9.68 -5.09
C GLN A 134 -6.04 -9.16 -5.16
N LEU A 135 -5.81 -7.96 -5.72
CA LEU A 135 -4.49 -7.35 -5.87
C LEU A 135 -4.04 -6.55 -4.64
N VAL A 136 -4.88 -6.44 -3.60
CA VAL A 136 -4.59 -5.72 -2.35
C VAL A 136 -4.48 -6.72 -1.20
N PRO A 137 -3.50 -6.61 -0.30
CA PRO A 137 -3.42 -7.49 0.86
C PRO A 137 -4.59 -7.20 1.82
N ASN A 138 -5.07 -8.25 2.49
CA ASN A 138 -6.09 -8.08 3.52
C ASN A 138 -5.44 -7.76 4.86
N ILE A 139 -5.81 -6.64 5.46
CA ILE A 139 -5.51 -6.34 6.86
C ILE A 139 -6.68 -6.84 7.71
N ARG A 140 -6.37 -7.80 8.60
CA ARG A 140 -7.32 -8.29 9.61
C ARG A 140 -7.80 -7.12 10.46
N ARG A 141 -9.12 -6.94 10.57
CA ARG A 141 -9.78 -5.84 11.29
C ARG A 141 -10.77 -6.32 12.35
N ASP A 142 -11.05 -7.61 12.32
CA ASP A 142 -12.07 -8.26 13.13
C ASP A 142 -11.63 -8.42 14.59
N GLN A 143 -10.32 -8.36 14.83
CA GLN A 143 -9.72 -8.54 16.15
C GLN A 143 -8.50 -7.63 16.29
N LEU A 144 -8.33 -7.06 17.48
CA LEU A 144 -7.09 -6.41 17.88
C LEU A 144 -6.17 -7.45 18.57
N PRO A 145 -4.84 -7.38 18.39
CA PRO A 145 -4.11 -6.39 17.60
C PRO A 145 -4.33 -6.52 16.09
N ALA A 146 -4.42 -5.39 15.39
CA ALA A 146 -4.62 -5.33 13.93
C ALA A 146 -3.45 -4.61 13.25
N PRO A 147 -2.83 -5.16 12.19
CA PRO A 147 -1.75 -4.48 11.47
C PRO A 147 -2.20 -3.11 10.95
N VAL A 148 -1.34 -2.10 11.02
CA VAL A 148 -1.65 -0.79 10.45
C VAL A 148 -1.51 -0.81 8.93
N MET A 149 -0.50 -1.49 8.38
CA MET A 149 -0.21 -1.50 6.94
C MET A 149 0.15 -2.91 6.45
N ALA A 150 -0.21 -3.20 5.21
CA ALA A 150 0.32 -4.32 4.43
C ALA A 150 0.50 -3.90 2.96
N ALA A 151 1.48 -4.52 2.29
CA ALA A 151 1.75 -4.34 0.87
C ALA A 151 1.76 -5.69 0.14
N GLN A 152 1.32 -5.70 -1.12
CA GLN A 152 1.36 -6.84 -2.01
C GLN A 152 1.91 -6.42 -3.36
N VAL A 153 2.88 -7.17 -3.88
CA VAL A 153 3.39 -7.03 -5.25
C VAL A 153 2.97 -8.26 -6.03
N THR A 154 2.20 -8.07 -7.10
CA THR A 154 1.62 -9.16 -7.89
C THR A 154 2.15 -9.12 -9.32
N GLU A 155 2.76 -10.20 -9.78
CA GLU A 155 3.15 -10.39 -11.19
C GLU A 155 1.97 -10.88 -12.02
N PHE A 156 1.73 -10.26 -13.18
CA PHE A 156 0.80 -10.79 -14.18
C PHE A 156 1.53 -11.79 -15.06
N VAL A 157 1.28 -13.08 -14.84
CA VAL A 157 1.88 -14.20 -15.60
C VAL A 157 1.02 -14.63 -16.79
N GLY A 158 -0.24 -14.18 -16.84
CA GLY A 158 -1.11 -14.26 -18.02
C GLY A 158 -0.68 -13.27 -19.11
N GLY A 159 -1.07 -13.52 -20.36
CA GLY A 159 -0.68 -12.71 -21.53
C GLY A 159 -0.86 -11.20 -21.32
N GLY A 160 0.10 -10.40 -21.78
CA GLY A 160 0.16 -8.94 -21.59
C GLY A 160 1.25 -8.49 -20.60
N GLY A 161 1.51 -9.29 -19.56
CA GLY A 161 2.51 -9.00 -18.53
C GLY A 161 2.18 -7.75 -17.69
N GLY A 162 2.95 -7.52 -16.62
CA GLY A 162 2.77 -6.34 -15.77
C GLY A 162 2.99 -6.63 -14.29
N VAL A 163 2.89 -5.58 -13.48
CA VAL A 163 3.02 -5.64 -12.03
C VAL A 163 1.93 -4.79 -11.38
N ALA A 164 1.26 -5.34 -10.35
CA ALA A 164 0.41 -4.57 -9.45
C ALA A 164 1.11 -4.35 -8.11
N LEU A 165 1.06 -3.13 -7.57
CA LEU A 165 1.38 -2.82 -6.19
C LEU A 165 0.08 -2.51 -5.44
N GLY A 166 -0.36 -3.42 -4.59
CA GLY A 166 -1.48 -3.23 -3.68
C GLY A 166 -0.99 -2.77 -2.31
N VAL A 167 -1.65 -1.76 -1.75
CA VAL A 167 -1.39 -1.25 -0.40
C VAL A 167 -2.71 -1.20 0.36
N ALA A 168 -2.72 -1.77 1.55
CA ALA A 168 -3.77 -1.57 2.54
C ALA A 168 -3.20 -0.79 3.73
N LEU A 169 -3.96 0.19 4.22
CA LEU A 169 -3.55 1.03 5.36
C LEU A 169 -4.74 1.39 6.24
N HIS A 170 -4.60 1.21 7.55
CA HIS A 170 -5.56 1.72 8.52
C HIS A 170 -5.50 3.25 8.57
N HIS A 171 -6.64 3.89 8.32
CA HIS A 171 -6.72 5.37 8.23
C HIS A 171 -6.42 6.09 9.57
N THR A 172 -6.30 5.33 10.67
CA THR A 172 -5.90 5.83 12.00
C THR A 172 -4.46 6.32 12.06
N ALA A 173 -3.61 5.90 11.12
CA ALA A 173 -2.19 6.25 11.13
C ALA A 173 -1.86 7.46 10.25
N ALA A 174 -2.73 7.82 9.30
CA ALA A 174 -2.51 8.95 8.40
C ALA A 174 -3.81 9.45 7.76
N ASP A 175 -3.90 10.77 7.57
CA ASP A 175 -4.88 11.38 6.67
C ASP A 175 -4.48 11.18 5.20
N GLY A 176 -5.35 11.60 4.26
CA GLY A 176 -5.06 11.46 2.84
C GLY A 176 -3.75 12.12 2.39
N ARG A 177 -3.32 13.22 3.03
CA ARG A 177 -2.04 13.88 2.71
C ARG A 177 -0.85 13.09 3.24
N GLY A 178 -0.95 12.51 4.43
CA GLY A 178 0.06 11.62 4.99
C GLY A 178 0.28 10.38 4.12
N ILE A 179 -0.81 9.79 3.61
CA ILE A 179 -0.76 8.65 2.67
C ILE A 179 -0.06 9.04 1.38
N TRP A 180 -0.40 10.19 0.78
CA TRP A 180 0.26 10.64 -0.45
C TRP A 180 1.75 10.92 -0.26
N ARG A 181 2.13 11.60 0.83
CA ARG A 181 3.54 11.84 1.15
C ARG A 181 4.33 10.54 1.31
N PHE A 182 3.73 9.52 1.92
CA PHE A 182 4.36 8.21 2.04
C PHE A 182 4.64 7.57 0.67
N LEU A 183 3.68 7.66 -0.26
CA LEU A 183 3.82 7.12 -1.61
C LEU A 183 4.86 7.88 -2.44
N GLU A 184 5.05 9.18 -2.20
CA GLU A 184 6.02 10.04 -2.90
C GLU A 184 7.45 10.00 -2.33
N MET A 185 7.63 9.59 -1.07
CA MET A 185 8.93 9.63 -0.37
C MET A 185 10.00 8.55 -0.69
N PRO A 186 9.76 7.44 -1.43
CA PRO A 186 10.78 6.47 -1.84
C PRO A 186 12.14 7.06 -2.32
N ALA A 187 13.25 6.63 -1.72
CA ALA A 187 14.61 7.13 -1.98
C ALA A 187 15.26 6.65 -3.29
N ARG A 188 14.76 5.56 -3.90
CA ARG A 188 15.18 5.08 -5.23
C ARG A 188 14.13 5.40 -6.29
N VAL A 189 13.69 6.65 -6.32
CA VAL A 189 13.16 7.25 -7.55
C VAL A 189 14.36 7.71 -8.36
N GLU A 190 15.14 6.77 -8.88
CA GLU A 190 16.02 7.10 -10.01
C GLU A 190 15.11 7.30 -11.21
N LEU A 191 14.49 8.47 -11.32
CA LEU A 191 13.77 8.99 -12.50
C LEU A 191 13.12 7.95 -13.44
N ALA A 192 12.50 6.89 -12.92
CA ALA A 192 11.40 6.20 -13.56
C ALA A 192 10.25 7.18 -13.41
N SER A 193 10.28 8.16 -14.29
CA SER A 193 9.59 9.40 -14.18
C SER A 193 8.14 9.15 -13.80
N MET A 194 7.74 9.58 -12.60
CA MET A 194 6.32 9.73 -12.30
C MET A 194 5.68 10.85 -13.15
N ASN A 195 6.43 11.47 -14.10
CA ASN A 195 6.03 12.59 -14.95
C ASN A 195 6.77 12.76 -16.32
N ASN A 196 7.65 11.86 -16.82
CA ASN A 196 8.07 11.93 -18.25
C ASN A 196 7.03 11.14 -19.02
N ASP A 197 5.96 11.86 -19.30
CA ASP A 197 4.95 11.49 -20.28
C ASP A 197 3.81 10.62 -19.74
N GLY A 198 3.41 10.72 -18.47
CA GLY A 198 2.13 10.13 -18.05
C GLY A 198 1.50 10.68 -16.78
N GLU A 199 0.20 10.95 -16.82
CA GLU A 199 -0.58 11.34 -15.62
C GLU A 199 -1.16 10.08 -14.94
N MET A 200 -1.30 10.14 -13.62
CA MET A 200 -1.93 9.09 -12.82
C MET A 200 -3.44 9.32 -12.78
N VAL A 201 -4.20 8.35 -13.27
CA VAL A 201 -5.67 8.41 -13.29
C VAL A 201 -6.23 7.46 -12.23
N LEU A 202 -7.17 7.97 -11.42
CA LEU A 202 -8.01 7.14 -10.56
C LEU A 202 -9.06 6.44 -11.42
N VAL A 203 -8.91 5.14 -11.63
CA VAL A 203 -9.83 4.33 -12.44
C VAL A 203 -10.84 3.56 -11.59
N ALA A 204 -10.68 3.48 -10.27
CA ALA A 204 -11.68 2.84 -9.41
C ALA A 204 -11.82 3.54 -8.05
N GLY A 205 -13.01 3.43 -7.45
CA GLY A 205 -13.23 3.69 -6.03
C GLY A 205 -13.93 5.01 -5.66
N ARG A 206 -15.25 5.10 -5.91
CA ARG A 206 -16.11 6.23 -5.49
C ARG A 206 -16.80 6.02 -4.14
N GLU A 207 -16.85 4.79 -3.63
CA GLU A 207 -17.64 4.41 -2.46
C GLU A 207 -16.77 3.95 -1.27
N ALA A 208 -17.29 4.05 -0.05
CA ALA A 208 -16.58 3.61 1.14
C ALA A 208 -16.31 2.10 1.13
N GLY A 209 -15.05 1.71 1.30
CA GLY A 209 -14.62 0.30 1.28
C GLY A 209 -14.23 -0.24 -0.10
N SER A 210 -14.44 0.54 -1.17
CA SER A 210 -13.95 0.22 -2.52
C SER A 210 -12.42 0.30 -2.61
N VAL A 211 -11.86 -0.36 -3.64
CA VAL A 211 -10.43 -0.30 -3.95
C VAL A 211 -10.17 0.89 -4.86
N GLN A 212 -9.23 1.75 -4.48
CA GLN A 212 -8.77 2.84 -5.32
C GLN A 212 -7.67 2.34 -6.26
N ALA A 213 -7.93 2.32 -7.57
CA ALA A 213 -6.92 1.90 -8.55
C ALA A 213 -6.36 3.12 -9.29
N SER A 214 -5.05 3.15 -9.43
CA SER A 214 -4.29 4.21 -10.09
C SER A 214 -3.47 3.61 -11.23
N VAL A 215 -3.64 4.13 -12.44
CA VAL A 215 -2.92 3.69 -13.64
C VAL A 215 -2.04 4.83 -14.15
N SER A 216 -0.82 4.52 -14.55
CA SER A 216 0.02 5.46 -15.31
C SER A 216 -0.32 5.36 -16.80
N ILE A 217 -0.84 6.44 -17.37
CA ILE A 217 -1.27 6.51 -18.77
C ILE A 217 -0.29 7.39 -19.55
N ALA A 218 0.11 6.97 -20.76
CA ALA A 218 0.96 7.77 -21.63
C ALA A 218 0.31 9.12 -22.03
N ALA A 219 1.07 10.21 -22.03
CA ALA A 219 0.60 11.58 -22.17
C ALA A 219 -0.17 11.83 -23.48
N GLY A 220 0.18 11.13 -24.56
CA GLY A 220 -0.53 11.20 -25.84
C GLY A 220 -1.98 10.68 -25.77
N LYS A 221 -2.38 9.98 -24.71
CA LYS A 221 -3.75 9.51 -24.48
C LYS A 221 -4.55 10.41 -23.52
N MET A 222 -3.93 11.44 -22.94
CA MET A 222 -4.55 12.25 -21.89
C MET A 222 -5.69 13.15 -22.40
N GLN A 223 -5.61 13.62 -23.64
CA GLN A 223 -6.67 14.43 -24.24
C GLN A 223 -7.96 13.60 -24.39
N ALA A 224 -7.84 12.36 -24.87
CA ALA A 224 -8.97 11.45 -24.98
C ALA A 224 -9.59 11.11 -23.61
N PHE A 225 -8.74 10.93 -22.58
CA PHE A 225 -9.21 10.75 -21.20
C PHE A 225 -10.00 11.97 -20.68
N ARG A 226 -9.48 13.19 -20.88
CA ARG A 226 -10.16 14.43 -20.44
C ARG A 226 -11.51 14.65 -21.12
N ASP A 227 -11.59 14.36 -22.42
CA ASP A 227 -12.81 14.56 -23.19
C ASP A 227 -13.92 13.57 -22.78
N VAL A 228 -13.57 12.41 -22.23
CA VAL A 228 -14.51 11.37 -21.75
C VAL A 228 -14.90 11.55 -20.28
N PHE A 229 -13.97 12.03 -19.43
CA PHE A 229 -14.15 12.04 -17.97
C PHE A 229 -14.22 13.43 -17.31
N MET A 230 -13.88 14.50 -18.04
CA MET A 230 -13.90 15.89 -17.54
C MET A 230 -14.74 16.85 -18.39
N ALA A 231 -15.50 16.35 -19.36
CA ALA A 231 -16.62 17.11 -19.91
C ALA A 231 -17.77 17.12 -18.88
N GLU A 232 -18.28 18.33 -18.61
CA GLU A 232 -19.17 18.72 -17.50
C GLU A 232 -20.30 17.76 -17.12
#